data_AF-A0A7W1ILD4-F1
#
_entry.id   AF-A0A7W1ILD4-F1
#
_cell.length_a   1.000
_cell.length_b   1.000
_cell.length_c   1.000
_cell.angle_alpha   90.00
_cell.angle_beta   90.00
_cell.angle_gamma   90.00
#
_symmetry.space_group_name_H-M   'P 1'
#
loop_
_entity.id
_entity.type
_entity.pdbx_description
1 polymer ?
#
loop_
_entity_poly.entity_id
_entity_poly.type
_entity_poly.pdbx_seq_one_letter_code
_entity_poly.pdbx_strand_id
1 'polypeptide(L)'
;MNIGNNIIKSILLISCLIFFKPVKAQEAVYQNKNIGFNIGANFAFGTHFQRFGLNFNLFYVNKFIQTNSEVRMYFSFKNLGPKFIYEEMVLAQGLTFGYSGKQNFYNPFINSVSNQTGYKNSVAYSYNYYINKIKTTQVTGIAAFQFNGISFIIENDILAKPILDRFRTGAFLIQYQYKDLFQAGVNCTLWTGRMGKIVDIDHKEIYTKCYMDTTSGLYSKISHGLLSAQFKYNIGLMQNVQVNIGVDAEQVRNAVQNRFIHNMRFIPKKLNKTHNCHIPMIDDKGEQYLFNEEQKIKKPEFYWNIFSNANLFY
;
A
#
# COMPACT_ATOMS: atom_id res chain seq x y z
N MET A 1 24.71 -32.32 20.13
CA MET A 1 23.45 -31.90 19.47
C MET A 1 23.83 -30.88 18.39
N ASN A 2 23.65 -31.24 17.11
CA ASN A 2 24.33 -30.66 15.94
C ASN A 2 23.74 -29.31 15.48
N ILE A 3 24.23 -28.20 16.03
CA ILE A 3 23.82 -26.84 15.62
C ILE A 3 24.43 -26.45 14.26
N GLY A 4 25.64 -26.93 13.93
CA GLY A 4 26.33 -26.58 12.68
C GLY A 4 25.69 -27.12 11.40
N ASN A 5 25.07 -28.30 11.45
CA ASN A 5 24.47 -28.92 10.26
C ASN A 5 23.17 -28.26 9.80
N ASN A 6 22.46 -27.55 10.69
CA ASN A 6 21.24 -26.83 10.32
C ASN A 6 21.55 -25.50 9.63
N ILE A 7 22.61 -24.81 10.05
CA ILE A 7 23.04 -23.54 9.43
C ILE A 7 23.53 -23.77 8.00
N ILE A 8 24.31 -24.84 7.77
CA ILE A 8 24.80 -25.22 6.44
C ILE A 8 23.64 -25.63 5.53
N LYS A 9 22.65 -26.38 6.04
CA LYS A 9 21.42 -26.72 5.27
C LYS A 9 20.57 -25.48 4.94
N SER A 10 20.45 -24.52 5.86
CA SER A 10 19.74 -23.26 5.61
C SER A 10 20.46 -22.37 4.59
N ILE A 11 21.79 -22.31 4.62
CA ILE A 11 22.60 -21.58 3.64
C ILE A 11 22.52 -22.27 2.25
N LEU A 12 22.53 -23.61 2.21
CA LEU A 12 22.34 -24.37 0.97
C LEU A 12 20.94 -24.17 0.38
N LEU A 13 19.89 -24.10 1.19
CA LEU A 13 18.53 -23.81 0.73
C LEU A 13 18.40 -22.40 0.14
N ILE A 14 19.05 -21.41 0.77
CA ILE A 14 19.13 -20.03 0.27
C ILE A 14 19.96 -19.98 -1.01
N SER A 15 21.05 -20.75 -1.12
CA SER A 15 21.86 -20.82 -2.35
C SER A 15 21.12 -21.51 -3.50
N CYS A 16 20.29 -22.51 -3.23
CA CYS A 16 19.46 -23.18 -4.25
C CYS A 16 18.35 -22.25 -4.79
N LEU A 17 17.87 -21.29 -4.00
CA LEU A 17 16.95 -20.25 -4.48
C LEU A 17 17.63 -19.19 -5.38
N ILE A 18 18.97 -19.10 -5.37
CA ILE A 18 19.74 -18.14 -6.17
C ILE A 18 20.12 -18.70 -7.55
N PHE A 19 19.94 -20.00 -7.80
CA PHE A 19 20.23 -20.65 -9.09
C PHE A 19 18.99 -21.02 -9.91
N PHE A 20 17.89 -20.25 -9.83
CA PHE A 20 16.88 -20.33 -10.88
C PHE A 20 17.46 -19.74 -12.15
N LYS A 21 17.81 -20.60 -13.12
CA LYS A 21 17.97 -20.18 -14.52
C LYS A 21 16.79 -19.26 -14.87
N PRO A 22 17.01 -18.13 -15.55
CA PRO A 22 15.91 -17.30 -16.02
C PRO A 22 14.91 -18.21 -16.73
N VAL A 23 13.72 -18.32 -16.17
CA VAL A 23 12.68 -19.14 -16.78
C VAL A 23 12.39 -18.44 -18.10
N LYS A 24 12.60 -19.15 -19.23
CA LYS A 24 12.39 -18.64 -20.62
C LYS A 24 11.09 -17.84 -20.79
N ALA A 25 10.12 -18.08 -19.94
CA ALA A 25 8.84 -17.41 -19.93
C ALA A 25 8.88 -15.92 -19.51
N GLN A 26 9.83 -15.48 -18.68
CA GLN A 26 10.03 -14.05 -18.37
C GLN A 26 10.75 -13.31 -19.52
N GLU A 27 11.59 -14.00 -20.28
CA GLU A 27 12.19 -13.50 -21.53
C GLU A 27 11.16 -13.43 -22.67
N ALA A 28 10.21 -14.36 -22.73
CA ALA A 28 9.12 -14.36 -23.71
C ALA A 28 8.23 -13.11 -23.63
N VAL A 29 8.08 -12.51 -22.45
CA VAL A 29 7.36 -11.23 -22.26
C VAL A 29 7.99 -10.09 -23.05
N TYR A 30 9.33 -10.06 -23.16
CA TYR A 30 10.03 -9.05 -23.97
C TYR A 30 9.74 -9.23 -25.47
N GLN A 31 9.48 -10.46 -25.90
CA GLN A 31 9.25 -10.79 -27.31
C GLN A 31 7.78 -10.61 -27.71
N ASN A 32 6.83 -10.94 -26.83
CA ASN A 32 5.40 -10.84 -27.09
C ASN A 32 4.81 -9.61 -26.39
N LYS A 33 4.85 -8.45 -27.06
CA LYS A 33 4.49 -7.13 -26.49
C LYS A 33 3.07 -6.98 -25.95
N ASN A 34 2.21 -7.98 -26.16
CA ASN A 34 0.80 -7.93 -25.78
C ASN A 34 0.47 -8.74 -24.52
N ILE A 35 1.31 -9.68 -24.08
CA ILE A 35 1.07 -10.48 -22.88
C ILE A 35 2.36 -10.55 -22.08
N GLY A 36 2.26 -10.31 -20.77
CA GLY A 36 3.36 -10.56 -19.87
C GLY A 36 2.93 -11.00 -18.51
N PHE A 37 3.82 -11.72 -17.83
CA PHE A 37 3.57 -12.17 -16.47
C PHE A 37 4.85 -12.11 -15.64
N ASN A 38 4.68 -12.04 -14.33
CA ASN A 38 5.75 -12.04 -13.37
C ASN A 38 5.36 -12.93 -12.19
N ILE A 39 6.31 -13.76 -11.75
CA ILE A 39 6.22 -14.53 -10.52
C ILE A 39 7.41 -14.08 -9.68
N GLY A 40 7.15 -13.69 -8.44
CA GLY A 40 8.17 -13.19 -7.53
C GLY A 40 7.96 -13.72 -6.12
N ALA A 41 9.08 -13.86 -5.41
CA ALA A 41 9.04 -13.98 -3.97
C ALA A 41 8.93 -12.58 -3.36
N ASN A 42 7.99 -12.41 -2.44
CA ASN A 42 7.76 -11.16 -1.73
C ASN A 42 8.22 -11.31 -0.27
N PHE A 43 9.36 -10.71 0.04
CA PHE A 43 9.89 -10.64 1.39
C PHE A 43 9.74 -9.21 1.89
N ALA A 44 9.40 -9.04 3.16
CA ALA A 44 9.47 -7.76 3.85
C ALA A 44 10.22 -7.95 5.17
N PHE A 45 11.17 -7.07 5.43
CA PHE A 45 11.91 -7.04 6.69
C PHE A 45 12.05 -5.61 7.17
N GLY A 46 11.80 -5.38 8.46
CA GLY A 46 11.94 -4.07 9.07
C GLY A 46 11.03 -3.87 10.28
N THR A 47 10.72 -2.60 10.51
CA THR A 47 10.01 -2.13 11.71
C THR A 47 8.53 -2.45 11.68
N HIS A 48 7.85 -2.32 10.54
CA HIS A 48 6.38 -2.41 10.49
C HIS A 48 5.90 -3.66 9.74
N PHE A 49 6.64 -4.09 8.73
CA PHE A 49 6.33 -5.31 7.99
C PHE A 49 7.41 -6.38 8.19
N GLN A 50 6.98 -7.59 8.55
CA GLN A 50 7.81 -8.80 8.54
C GLN A 50 6.97 -9.93 7.97
N ARG A 51 7.23 -10.30 6.72
CA ARG A 51 6.46 -11.33 6.02
C ARG A 51 7.27 -11.95 4.89
N PHE A 52 6.88 -13.14 4.50
CA PHE A 52 7.26 -13.73 3.23
C PHE A 52 6.00 -14.11 2.45
N GLY A 53 6.14 -14.29 1.15
CA GLY A 53 5.01 -14.53 0.29
C GLY A 53 5.41 -14.71 -1.16
N LEU A 54 4.39 -14.86 -2.00
CA LEU A 54 4.51 -14.95 -3.44
C LEU A 54 3.58 -13.93 -4.09
N ASN A 55 4.03 -13.34 -5.19
CA ASN A 55 3.21 -12.53 -6.07
C ASN A 55 3.19 -13.16 -7.47
N PHE A 56 1.99 -13.22 -8.05
CA PHE A 56 1.76 -13.57 -9.45
C PHE A 56 1.07 -12.38 -10.11
N ASN A 57 1.67 -11.85 -11.15
CA ASN A 57 1.14 -10.76 -11.94
C ASN A 57 0.98 -11.20 -13.39
N LEU A 58 -0.12 -10.80 -14.02
CA LEU A 58 -0.41 -10.99 -15.44
C LEU A 58 -0.89 -9.66 -16.01
N PHE A 59 -0.41 -9.30 -17.19
CA PHE A 59 -0.95 -8.18 -17.94
C PHE A 59 -1.21 -8.58 -19.40
N TYR A 60 -2.26 -7.98 -19.97
CA TYR A 60 -2.56 -8.06 -21.39
C TYR A 60 -2.73 -6.65 -21.95
N VAL A 61 -1.99 -6.33 -23.01
CA VAL A 61 -2.01 -5.04 -23.71
C VAL A 61 -2.65 -5.23 -25.08
N ASN A 62 -3.65 -4.40 -25.36
CA ASN A 62 -4.20 -4.20 -26.70
C ASN A 62 -4.17 -2.71 -27.05
N LYS A 63 -3.17 -2.31 -27.84
CA LYS A 63 -2.90 -0.92 -28.23
C LYS A 63 -2.72 0.01 -27.02
N PHE A 64 -3.76 0.75 -26.67
CA PHE A 64 -3.78 1.74 -25.59
C PHE A 64 -4.52 1.26 -24.35
N ILE A 65 -5.15 0.08 -24.40
CA ILE A 65 -5.85 -0.53 -23.26
C ILE A 65 -5.00 -1.68 -22.73
N GLN A 66 -4.94 -1.80 -21.41
CA GLN A 66 -4.28 -2.90 -20.73
C GLN A 66 -5.10 -3.38 -19.54
N THR A 67 -5.18 -4.70 -19.35
CA THR A 67 -5.71 -5.31 -18.14
C THR A 67 -4.57 -5.87 -17.31
N ASN A 68 -4.67 -5.76 -15.99
CA ASN A 68 -3.71 -6.28 -15.02
C ASN A 68 -4.43 -7.20 -14.04
N SER A 69 -3.91 -8.40 -13.79
CA SER A 69 -4.42 -9.31 -12.77
C SER A 69 -3.28 -9.68 -11.84
N GLU A 70 -3.52 -9.58 -10.54
CA GLU A 70 -2.52 -9.81 -9.51
C GLU A 70 -3.09 -10.72 -8.42
N VAL A 71 -2.31 -11.71 -8.03
CA VAL A 71 -2.57 -12.57 -6.87
C VAL A 71 -1.36 -12.51 -5.96
N ARG A 72 -1.60 -12.16 -4.70
CA ARG A 72 -0.56 -12.07 -3.67
C ARG A 72 -0.95 -12.96 -2.52
N MET A 73 0.03 -13.70 -1.99
CA MET A 73 -0.15 -14.57 -0.84
C MET A 73 0.95 -14.28 0.15
N TYR A 74 0.58 -14.01 1.40
CA TYR A 74 1.49 -13.66 2.48
C TYR A 74 1.32 -14.59 3.66
N PHE A 75 2.46 -14.90 4.28
CA PHE A 75 2.54 -15.31 5.67
C PHE A 75 3.15 -14.15 6.47
N SER A 76 2.32 -13.46 7.25
CA SER A 76 2.70 -12.25 7.98
C SER A 76 3.03 -12.56 9.43
N PHE A 77 4.24 -12.22 9.86
CA PHE A 77 4.65 -12.25 11.28
C PHE A 77 4.43 -10.90 11.96
N LYS A 78 4.61 -9.81 11.19
CA LYS A 78 4.34 -8.44 11.60
C LYS A 78 3.73 -7.66 10.45
N ASN A 79 2.69 -6.90 10.73
CA ASN A 79 1.99 -6.04 9.80
C ASN A 79 1.36 -4.86 10.59
N LEU A 80 0.75 -3.88 9.92
CA LEU A 80 0.11 -2.70 10.54
C LEU A 80 -1.11 -3.05 11.40
N GLY A 81 -1.68 -4.24 11.20
CA GLY A 81 -2.82 -4.72 11.98
C GLY A 81 -2.43 -5.29 13.35
N PRO A 82 -3.31 -6.12 13.96
CA PRO A 82 -2.97 -6.81 15.20
C PRO A 82 -1.70 -7.66 15.04
N LYS A 83 -0.94 -7.81 16.13
CA LYS A 83 0.37 -8.51 16.17
C LYS A 83 0.28 -10.05 16.10
N PHE A 84 -0.74 -10.59 15.44
CA PHE A 84 -0.88 -12.03 15.24
C PHE A 84 -0.10 -12.48 14.02
N ILE A 85 0.29 -13.75 14.00
CA ILE A 85 0.76 -14.39 12.79
C ILE A 85 -0.46 -14.80 11.97
N TYR A 86 -0.50 -14.44 10.69
CA TYR A 86 -1.64 -14.79 9.84
C TYR A 86 -1.27 -14.87 8.36
N GLU A 87 -2.10 -15.63 7.65
CA GLU A 87 -2.08 -15.69 6.20
C GLU A 87 -2.99 -14.61 5.61
N GLU A 88 -2.55 -13.99 4.53
CA GLU A 88 -3.34 -13.03 3.77
C GLU A 88 -3.21 -13.28 2.28
N MET A 89 -4.35 -13.39 1.60
CA MET A 89 -4.43 -13.40 0.16
C MET A 89 -4.94 -12.04 -0.31
N VAL A 90 -4.33 -11.48 -1.35
CA VAL A 90 -4.83 -10.29 -2.03
C VAL A 90 -5.06 -10.60 -3.49
N LEU A 91 -6.27 -10.34 -3.96
CA LEU A 91 -6.64 -10.42 -5.36
C LEU A 91 -6.81 -9.01 -5.89
N ALA A 92 -6.21 -8.69 -7.03
CA ALA A 92 -6.38 -7.39 -7.65
C ALA A 92 -6.64 -7.52 -9.14
N GLN A 93 -7.61 -6.75 -9.63
CA GLN A 93 -7.91 -6.62 -11.05
C GLN A 93 -7.84 -5.15 -11.43
N GLY A 94 -7.06 -4.83 -12.45
CA GLY A 94 -6.86 -3.48 -12.92
C GLY A 94 -7.12 -3.30 -14.41
N LEU A 95 -7.41 -2.06 -14.77
CA LEU A 95 -7.57 -1.55 -16.13
C LEU A 95 -6.72 -0.29 -16.28
N THR A 96 -5.94 -0.22 -17.35
CA THR A 96 -5.05 0.88 -17.66
C THR A 96 -5.32 1.39 -19.07
N PHE A 97 -5.45 2.71 -19.21
CA PHE A 97 -5.59 3.41 -20.47
C PHE A 97 -4.35 4.28 -20.68
N GLY A 98 -3.51 3.91 -21.65
CA GLY A 98 -2.32 4.65 -22.06
C GLY A 98 -2.61 5.66 -23.17
N TYR A 99 -1.99 6.84 -23.13
CA TYR A 99 -2.19 7.88 -24.14
C TYR A 99 -0.96 8.77 -24.33
N SER A 100 -1.03 9.68 -25.30
CA SER A 100 0.07 10.57 -25.73
C SER A 100 1.20 9.85 -26.48
N GLY A 101 2.41 10.41 -26.48
CA GLY A 101 3.57 9.83 -27.15
C GLY A 101 3.99 8.49 -26.55
N LYS A 102 4.78 7.71 -27.31
CA LYS A 102 5.38 6.46 -26.82
C LYS A 102 6.62 6.74 -25.97
N GLN A 103 6.82 5.94 -24.93
CA GLN A 103 8.06 5.90 -24.17
C GLN A 103 9.11 5.03 -24.89
N ASN A 104 10.39 5.30 -24.66
CA ASN A 104 11.51 4.61 -25.31
C ASN A 104 12.12 3.49 -24.46
N PHE A 105 11.48 3.12 -23.36
CA PHE A 105 11.93 2.06 -22.45
C PHE A 105 10.75 1.15 -22.08
N TYR A 106 11.06 -0.08 -21.70
CA TYR A 106 10.06 -1.00 -21.15
C TYR A 106 9.86 -0.72 -19.65
N ASN A 107 8.63 -0.80 -19.14
CA ASN A 107 8.37 -0.61 -17.72
C ASN A 107 8.44 -1.96 -16.96
N PRO A 108 9.52 -2.23 -16.20
CA PRO A 108 9.69 -3.51 -15.50
C PRO A 108 8.92 -3.59 -14.18
N PHE A 109 8.31 -2.50 -13.72
CA PHE A 109 7.60 -2.44 -12.45
C PHE A 109 6.14 -2.85 -12.66
N ILE A 110 5.85 -4.12 -12.42
CA ILE A 110 4.52 -4.70 -12.62
C ILE A 110 3.72 -4.65 -11.32
N ASN A 111 2.49 -4.14 -11.40
CA ASN A 111 1.47 -4.18 -10.36
C ASN A 111 0.09 -3.98 -11.00
N SER A 112 -0.97 -3.99 -10.19
CA SER A 112 -2.35 -3.89 -10.70
C SER A 112 -2.69 -2.59 -11.45
N VAL A 113 -1.93 -1.51 -11.28
CA VAL A 113 -2.13 -0.22 -11.99
C VAL A 113 -0.91 0.24 -12.79
N SER A 114 0.05 -0.66 -13.05
CA SER A 114 1.24 -0.32 -13.83
C SER A 114 0.90 -0.19 -15.31
N ASN A 115 1.69 0.63 -16.01
CA ASN A 115 1.56 0.87 -17.43
C ASN A 115 2.64 0.13 -18.23
N GLN A 116 2.22 -0.88 -18.98
CA GLN A 116 3.02 -1.65 -19.94
C GLN A 116 2.59 -1.38 -21.39
N THR A 117 1.67 -0.45 -21.64
CA THR A 117 1.16 -0.08 -22.99
C THR A 117 2.21 0.59 -23.89
N GLY A 118 3.34 1.01 -23.31
CA GLY A 118 4.38 1.78 -23.96
C GLY A 118 4.03 3.26 -24.21
N TYR A 119 2.89 3.75 -23.72
CA TYR A 119 2.55 5.17 -23.74
C TYR A 119 3.16 5.90 -22.54
N LYS A 120 3.59 7.16 -22.74
CA LYS A 120 4.20 8.00 -21.69
C LYS A 120 3.25 8.34 -20.55
N ASN A 121 1.96 8.47 -20.86
CA ASN A 121 0.93 8.83 -19.91
C ASN A 121 -0.10 7.70 -19.80
N SER A 122 -0.71 7.57 -18.63
CA SER A 122 -1.82 6.64 -18.44
C SER A 122 -2.72 7.03 -17.28
N VAL A 123 -3.96 6.58 -17.35
CA VAL A 123 -4.88 6.53 -16.21
C VAL A 123 -5.19 5.06 -15.95
N ALA A 124 -5.15 4.64 -14.70
CA ALA A 124 -5.46 3.28 -14.32
C ALA A 124 -6.34 3.24 -13.07
N TYR A 125 -7.14 2.18 -12.99
CA TYR A 125 -7.94 1.84 -11.84
C TYR A 125 -7.75 0.36 -11.51
N SER A 126 -7.73 0.01 -10.23
CA SER A 126 -7.75 -1.37 -9.78
C SER A 126 -8.68 -1.59 -8.61
N TYR A 127 -9.37 -2.72 -8.62
CA TYR A 127 -10.16 -3.24 -7.51
C TYR A 127 -9.34 -4.31 -6.78
N ASN A 128 -9.16 -4.16 -5.47
CA ASN A 128 -8.39 -5.07 -4.63
C ASN A 128 -9.29 -5.74 -3.60
N TYR A 129 -9.08 -7.03 -3.35
CA TYR A 129 -9.75 -7.79 -2.29
C TYR A 129 -8.73 -8.47 -1.38
N TYR A 130 -8.65 -7.99 -0.14
CA TYR A 130 -7.82 -8.54 0.94
C TYR A 130 -8.61 -9.56 1.74
N ILE A 131 -8.08 -10.77 1.86
CA ILE A 131 -8.74 -11.92 2.49
C ILE A 131 -7.81 -12.47 3.57
N ASN A 132 -8.30 -12.54 4.81
CA ASN A 132 -7.57 -13.14 5.93
C ASN A 132 -8.53 -13.65 7.02
N LYS A 133 -7.98 -14.37 8.01
CA LYS A 133 -8.73 -14.93 9.15
C LYS A 133 -8.76 -14.02 10.38
N ILE A 134 -8.07 -12.88 10.36
CA ILE A 134 -7.96 -11.96 11.51
C ILE A 134 -9.07 -10.90 11.55
N LYS A 135 -10.15 -11.09 10.77
CA LYS A 135 -11.30 -10.18 10.67
C LYS A 135 -10.96 -8.80 10.09
N THR A 136 -9.93 -8.70 9.26
CA THR A 136 -9.56 -7.46 8.54
C THR A 136 -9.75 -7.58 7.02
N THR A 137 -10.55 -8.55 6.58
CA THR A 137 -11.00 -8.71 5.19
C THR A 137 -11.67 -7.44 4.69
N GLN A 138 -11.20 -6.93 3.56
CA GLN A 138 -11.60 -5.63 3.02
C GLN A 138 -11.42 -5.60 1.52
N VAL A 139 -12.24 -4.77 0.88
CA VAL A 139 -12.06 -4.38 -0.52
C VAL A 139 -11.63 -2.92 -0.57
N THR A 140 -10.67 -2.60 -1.43
CA THR A 140 -10.27 -1.21 -1.73
C THR A 140 -10.19 -0.99 -3.23
N GLY A 141 -10.15 0.28 -3.64
CA GLY A 141 -9.82 0.65 -5.01
C GLY A 141 -8.51 1.45 -5.05
N ILE A 142 -7.75 1.28 -6.13
CA ILE A 142 -6.59 2.10 -6.46
C ILE A 142 -6.92 2.93 -7.70
N ALA A 143 -6.59 4.21 -7.67
CA ALA A 143 -6.54 5.05 -8.87
C ALA A 143 -5.11 5.53 -9.09
N ALA A 144 -4.63 5.47 -10.33
CA ALA A 144 -3.30 5.92 -10.70
C ALA A 144 -3.33 6.83 -11.93
N PHE A 145 -2.57 7.92 -11.85
CA PHE A 145 -2.39 8.88 -12.93
C PHE A 145 -0.90 9.02 -13.20
N GLN A 146 -0.46 8.64 -14.40
CA GLN A 146 0.93 8.68 -14.81
C GLN A 146 1.10 9.72 -15.93
N PHE A 147 2.11 10.58 -15.76
CA PHE A 147 2.48 11.64 -16.68
C PHE A 147 3.99 11.64 -16.88
N ASN A 148 4.45 11.15 -18.03
CA ASN A 148 5.87 11.18 -18.43
C ASN A 148 6.85 10.74 -17.32
N GLY A 149 6.57 9.61 -16.68
CA GLY A 149 7.40 9.05 -15.62
C GLY A 149 7.05 9.51 -14.19
N ILE A 150 6.23 10.55 -14.01
CA ILE A 150 5.67 10.91 -12.70
C ILE A 150 4.33 10.19 -12.52
N SER A 151 4.10 9.56 -11.37
CA SER A 151 2.84 8.91 -11.04
C SER A 151 2.27 9.41 -9.72
N PHE A 152 0.97 9.67 -9.72
CA PHE A 152 0.15 9.90 -8.54
C PHE A 152 -0.76 8.70 -8.36
N ILE A 153 -0.63 8.00 -7.25
CA ILE A 153 -1.35 6.76 -6.98
C ILE A 153 -2.03 6.91 -5.63
N ILE A 154 -3.31 6.56 -5.56
CA ILE A 154 -4.10 6.59 -4.33
C ILE A 154 -4.82 5.26 -4.14
N GLU A 155 -4.94 4.80 -2.90
CA GLU A 155 -5.75 3.64 -2.51
C GLU A 155 -6.70 4.05 -1.39
N ASN A 156 -7.98 3.66 -1.50
CA ASN A 156 -8.97 3.88 -0.44
C ASN A 156 -10.16 2.91 -0.63
N ASP A 157 -10.89 2.58 0.45
CA ASP A 157 -12.11 1.79 0.35
C ASP A 157 -13.25 2.48 -0.42
N ILE A 158 -13.36 3.81 -0.36
CA ILE A 158 -14.36 4.60 -1.09
C ILE A 158 -14.30 4.40 -2.60
N LEU A 159 -13.11 4.02 -3.10
CA LEU A 159 -12.88 3.73 -4.52
C LEU A 159 -13.41 2.36 -4.95
N ALA A 160 -13.90 1.52 -4.03
CA ALA A 160 -14.46 0.22 -4.36
C ALA A 160 -15.79 -0.08 -3.66
N LYS A 161 -15.90 0.21 -2.36
CA LYS A 161 -17.15 0.10 -1.61
C LYS A 161 -17.29 1.32 -0.68
N PRO A 162 -18.33 2.13 -0.85
CA PRO A 162 -18.49 3.35 -0.07
C PRO A 162 -18.75 3.01 1.40
N ILE A 163 -18.01 3.67 2.31
CA ILE A 163 -18.33 3.93 3.73
C ILE A 163 -17.68 2.98 4.75
N LEU A 164 -16.41 2.59 4.61
CA LEU A 164 -15.76 1.79 5.66
C LEU A 164 -14.28 2.17 5.82
N ASP A 165 -13.99 3.39 6.31
CA ASP A 165 -12.66 3.88 6.74
C ASP A 165 -12.06 2.99 7.86
N ARG A 166 -11.71 1.76 7.52
CA ARG A 166 -11.25 0.71 8.42
C ARG A 166 -10.15 -0.10 7.76
N PHE A 167 -9.24 -0.58 8.58
CA PHE A 167 -8.04 -1.32 8.21
C PHE A 167 -7.20 -0.54 7.20
N ARG A 168 -7.34 -0.75 5.90
CA ARG A 168 -6.56 -0.10 4.83
C ARG A 168 -7.23 1.20 4.41
N THR A 169 -7.26 2.12 5.36
CA THR A 169 -8.12 3.31 5.36
C THR A 169 -7.68 4.36 4.35
N GLY A 170 -6.42 4.36 3.92
CA GLY A 170 -6.00 5.25 2.85
C GLY A 170 -4.52 5.15 2.56
N ALA A 171 -4.15 5.33 1.30
CA ALA A 171 -2.76 5.42 0.92
C ALA A 171 -2.58 6.38 -0.25
N PHE A 172 -1.43 7.04 -0.30
CA PHE A 172 -1.04 7.86 -1.45
C PHE A 172 0.45 7.72 -1.74
N LEU A 173 0.80 7.78 -3.02
CA LEU A 173 2.16 7.68 -3.51
C LEU A 173 2.35 8.67 -4.65
N ILE A 174 3.33 9.55 -4.48
CA ILE A 174 3.87 10.39 -5.56
C ILE A 174 5.24 9.83 -5.87
N GLN A 175 5.44 9.36 -7.10
CA GLN A 175 6.70 8.75 -7.50
C GLN A 175 7.17 9.23 -8.87
N TYR A 176 8.47 9.18 -9.08
CA TYR A 176 9.14 9.36 -10.34
C TYR A 176 9.82 8.06 -10.76
N GLN A 177 9.68 7.68 -12.03
CA GLN A 177 10.33 6.54 -12.66
C GLN A 177 11.43 7.01 -13.61
N TYR A 178 12.66 6.57 -13.33
CA TYR A 178 13.77 6.75 -14.25
C TYR A 178 13.92 5.51 -15.12
N LYS A 179 13.36 5.60 -16.34
CA LYS A 179 13.40 4.54 -17.36
C LYS A 179 12.98 3.17 -16.77
N ASP A 180 13.75 2.14 -17.05
CA ASP A 180 13.62 0.77 -16.58
C ASP A 180 14.50 0.47 -15.33
N LEU A 181 15.14 1.48 -14.74
CA LEU A 181 16.11 1.26 -13.66
C LEU A 181 15.49 1.38 -12.27
N PHE A 182 14.84 2.51 -11.97
CA PHE A 182 14.34 2.75 -10.61
C PHE A 182 13.08 3.61 -10.56
N GLN A 183 12.38 3.54 -9.42
CA GLN A 183 11.32 4.44 -9.01
C GLN A 183 11.68 5.04 -7.64
N ALA A 184 11.51 6.34 -7.49
CA ALA A 184 11.72 7.05 -6.23
C ALA A 184 10.48 7.89 -5.91
N GLY A 185 10.05 7.96 -4.65
CA GLY A 185 8.83 8.66 -4.32
C GLY A 185 8.61 8.91 -2.84
N VAL A 186 7.50 9.57 -2.54
CA VAL A 186 6.97 9.76 -1.19
C VAL A 186 5.71 8.91 -1.06
N ASN A 187 5.74 7.96 -0.13
CA ASN A 187 4.65 7.04 0.16
C ASN A 187 4.06 7.38 1.53
N CYS A 188 2.73 7.51 1.58
CA CYS A 188 1.97 7.56 2.81
C CYS A 188 0.95 6.43 2.85
N THR A 189 0.97 5.64 3.93
CA THR A 189 0.06 4.51 4.14
C THR A 189 -0.59 4.66 5.50
N LEU A 190 -1.93 4.60 5.53
CA LEU A 190 -2.74 4.81 6.71
C LEU A 190 -3.46 3.52 7.06
N TRP A 191 -3.36 3.12 8.33
CA TRP A 191 -4.13 1.99 8.84
C TRP A 191 -4.89 2.37 10.09
N THR A 192 -6.16 1.97 10.20
CA THR A 192 -6.96 2.17 11.41
C THR A 192 -7.78 0.93 11.76
N GLY A 193 -8.13 0.72 13.02
CA GLY A 193 -9.16 -0.27 13.34
C GLY A 193 -10.52 0.04 12.73
N ARG A 194 -11.47 -0.88 12.89
CA ARG A 194 -12.88 -0.59 12.65
C ARG A 194 -13.43 0.13 13.88
N MET A 195 -13.79 1.40 13.70
CA MET A 195 -14.32 2.24 14.77
C MET A 195 -15.72 1.81 15.22
N GLY A 196 -16.13 2.31 16.38
CA GLY A 196 -17.46 2.14 16.97
C GLY A 196 -18.46 3.15 16.45
N LYS A 197 -19.28 3.70 17.36
CA LYS A 197 -20.35 4.65 17.04
C LYS A 197 -19.83 6.05 16.74
N ILE A 198 -20.64 6.82 16.02
CA ILE A 198 -20.44 8.28 15.89
C ILE A 198 -20.79 8.93 17.23
N VAL A 199 -19.97 9.89 17.65
CA VAL A 199 -20.21 10.77 18.80
C VAL A 199 -20.23 12.20 18.30
N ASP A 200 -21.40 12.84 18.40
CA ASP A 200 -21.55 14.26 18.10
C ASP A 200 -20.91 15.09 19.21
N ILE A 201 -20.25 16.17 18.81
CA ILE A 201 -19.65 17.13 19.74
C ILE A 201 -20.13 18.54 19.40
N ASP A 202 -20.44 19.32 20.45
CA ASP A 202 -20.87 20.71 20.30
C ASP A 202 -19.67 21.68 20.20
N HIS A 203 -18.47 21.21 20.58
CA HIS A 203 -17.25 22.01 20.60
C HIS A 203 -16.51 21.97 19.25
N LYS A 204 -16.50 23.11 18.55
CA LYS A 204 -15.89 23.29 17.22
C LYS A 204 -14.36 23.27 17.18
N GLU A 205 -13.69 23.27 18.33
CA GLU A 205 -12.25 23.56 18.40
C GLU A 205 -11.35 22.36 18.10
N ILE A 206 -11.87 21.14 18.27
CA ILE A 206 -11.05 19.91 18.21
C ILE A 206 -11.42 19.03 17.01
N TYR A 207 -12.72 18.76 16.83
CA TYR A 207 -13.26 18.08 15.65
C TYR A 207 -14.34 18.94 15.00
N THR A 208 -14.53 18.80 13.68
CA THR A 208 -15.42 19.71 12.93
C THR A 208 -16.90 19.60 13.30
N LYS A 209 -17.34 18.53 13.98
CA LYS A 209 -18.72 18.29 14.48
C LYS A 209 -18.93 16.94 15.20
N CYS A 210 -18.17 15.92 14.82
CA CYS A 210 -18.30 14.57 15.38
C CYS A 210 -16.98 13.81 15.29
N TYR A 211 -16.86 12.76 16.11
CA TYR A 211 -15.77 11.78 16.00
C TYR A 211 -16.29 10.34 16.04
N MET A 212 -15.47 9.42 15.54
CA MET A 212 -15.74 7.98 15.62
C MET A 212 -15.16 7.41 16.92
N ASP A 213 -16.00 6.89 17.81
CA ASP A 213 -15.59 6.29 19.09
C ASP A 213 -14.68 5.07 18.87
N THR A 214 -13.58 4.99 19.63
CA THR A 214 -12.64 3.86 19.53
C THR A 214 -12.87 2.79 20.61
N THR A 215 -13.73 3.01 21.60
CA THR A 215 -13.84 2.11 22.77
C THR A 215 -14.47 0.74 22.47
N SER A 216 -15.38 0.68 21.51
CA SER A 216 -16.16 -0.52 21.15
C SER A 216 -15.76 -1.16 19.81
N GLY A 217 -14.75 -0.59 19.15
CA GLY A 217 -14.32 -0.99 17.81
C GLY A 217 -13.47 -2.25 17.76
N LEU A 218 -13.32 -2.82 16.56
CA LEU A 218 -12.41 -3.94 16.33
C LEU A 218 -11.02 -3.40 15.97
N TYR A 219 -10.03 -3.67 16.81
CA TYR A 219 -8.67 -3.15 16.69
C TYR A 219 -8.59 -1.61 16.62
N SER A 220 -9.61 -0.92 17.13
CA SER A 220 -9.74 0.55 17.11
C SER A 220 -8.66 1.30 17.90
N LYS A 221 -7.94 0.59 18.78
CA LYS A 221 -6.76 1.09 19.49
C LYS A 221 -5.45 0.99 18.69
N ILE A 222 -5.50 0.40 17.49
CA ILE A 222 -4.38 0.29 16.57
C ILE A 222 -4.60 1.30 15.44
N SER A 223 -3.57 2.12 15.21
CA SER A 223 -3.58 3.16 14.20
C SER A 223 -2.14 3.42 13.76
N HIS A 224 -1.97 3.64 12.45
CA HIS A 224 -0.69 3.92 11.82
C HIS A 224 -0.85 5.02 10.78
N GLY A 225 0.12 5.93 10.78
CA GLY A 225 0.28 6.98 9.79
C GLY A 225 1.72 6.93 9.28
N LEU A 226 1.99 6.02 8.36
CA LEU A 226 3.32 5.86 7.78
C LEU A 226 3.53 6.93 6.73
N LEU A 227 4.58 7.75 6.86
CA LEU A 227 5.08 8.65 5.82
C LEU A 227 6.54 8.33 5.55
N SER A 228 6.90 8.06 4.30
CA SER A 228 8.25 7.60 3.95
C SER A 228 8.74 8.10 2.61
N ALA A 229 10.06 8.29 2.51
CA ALA A 229 10.76 8.23 1.24
C ALA A 229 10.87 6.76 0.81
N GLN A 230 10.53 6.48 -0.44
CA GLN A 230 10.53 5.17 -1.05
C GLN A 230 11.51 5.15 -2.22
N PHE A 231 12.35 4.12 -2.29
CA PHE A 231 13.22 3.85 -3.42
C PHE A 231 13.05 2.39 -3.85
N LYS A 232 12.74 2.16 -5.13
CA LYS A 232 12.54 0.83 -5.73
C LYS A 232 13.47 0.68 -6.93
N TYR A 233 14.28 -0.37 -6.93
CA TYR A 233 15.26 -0.66 -7.98
C TYR A 233 14.92 -1.95 -8.69
N ASN A 234 14.94 -1.94 -10.03
CA ASN A 234 14.77 -3.12 -10.86
C ASN A 234 16.07 -3.94 -10.88
N ILE A 235 15.99 -5.20 -10.47
CA ILE A 235 17.14 -6.13 -10.44
C ILE A 235 17.15 -7.09 -11.64
N GLY A 236 16.32 -6.81 -12.65
CA GLY A 236 16.15 -7.65 -13.83
C GLY A 236 14.98 -8.61 -13.70
N LEU A 237 14.56 -9.18 -14.84
CA LEU A 237 13.45 -10.15 -14.90
C LEU A 237 12.15 -9.65 -14.24
N MET A 238 11.92 -8.33 -14.27
CA MET A 238 10.77 -7.65 -13.65
C MET A 238 10.69 -7.85 -12.13
N GLN A 239 11.81 -8.24 -11.52
CA GLN A 239 11.97 -8.32 -10.08
C GLN A 239 12.50 -6.97 -9.55
N ASN A 240 12.13 -6.61 -8.33
CA ASN A 240 12.61 -5.38 -7.73
C ASN A 240 12.92 -5.52 -6.25
N VAL A 241 13.77 -4.62 -5.75
CA VAL A 241 14.01 -4.40 -4.33
C VAL A 241 13.54 -3.00 -4.00
N GLN A 242 12.85 -2.84 -2.87
CA GLN A 242 12.36 -1.55 -2.39
C GLN A 242 12.84 -1.29 -0.97
N VAL A 243 13.15 -0.03 -0.68
CA VAL A 243 13.43 0.47 0.67
C VAL A 243 12.50 1.64 0.96
N ASN A 244 11.92 1.64 2.16
CA ASN A 244 11.16 2.76 2.71
C ASN A 244 11.82 3.22 4.00
N ILE A 245 11.97 4.54 4.16
CA ILE A 245 12.51 5.17 5.38
C ILE A 245 11.66 6.40 5.69
N GLY A 246 11.25 6.55 6.96
CA GLY A 246 10.42 7.66 7.41
C GLY A 246 9.92 7.49 8.83
N VAL A 247 8.64 7.84 9.05
CA VAL A 247 8.02 7.90 10.38
C VAL A 247 6.65 7.21 10.37
N ASP A 248 6.31 6.57 11.48
CA ASP A 248 4.94 6.22 11.85
C ASP A 248 4.44 7.18 12.94
N ALA A 249 3.37 7.92 12.66
CA ALA A 249 2.86 8.92 13.60
C ALA A 249 1.34 9.13 13.46
N GLU A 250 0.66 9.24 14.60
CA GLU A 250 -0.76 9.63 14.66
C GLU A 250 -1.01 11.00 14.00
N GLN A 251 -0.03 11.89 14.11
CA GLN A 251 -0.06 13.22 13.52
C GLN A 251 -0.09 13.16 11.98
N VAL A 252 0.62 12.19 11.37
CA VAL A 252 0.58 11.97 9.91
C VAL A 252 -0.82 11.53 9.51
N ARG A 253 -1.37 10.51 10.18
CA ARG A 253 -2.73 10.04 9.91
C ARG A 253 -3.76 11.15 10.07
N ASN A 254 -3.72 11.89 11.19
CA ASN A 254 -4.65 13.00 11.45
C ASN A 254 -4.51 14.12 10.39
N ALA A 255 -3.30 14.47 9.99
CA ALA A 255 -3.08 15.50 8.97
C ALA A 255 -3.65 15.09 7.61
N VAL A 256 -3.44 13.84 7.19
CA VAL A 256 -3.89 13.35 5.89
C VAL A 256 -5.38 13.00 5.90
N GLN A 257 -5.81 12.12 6.82
CA GLN A 257 -7.18 11.64 6.87
C GLN A 257 -8.15 12.72 7.34
N ASN A 258 -8.01 13.18 8.59
CA ASN A 258 -9.00 14.08 9.18
C ASN A 258 -8.90 15.49 8.56
N ARG A 259 -7.70 16.08 8.56
CA ARG A 259 -7.53 17.50 8.23
C ARG A 259 -7.53 17.79 6.74
N PHE A 260 -7.11 16.86 5.90
CA PHE A 260 -7.09 17.04 4.45
C PHE A 260 -8.28 16.35 3.76
N ILE A 261 -8.48 15.04 3.98
CA ILE A 261 -9.54 14.27 3.32
C ILE A 261 -10.93 14.53 3.91
N HIS A 262 -11.16 14.32 5.22
CA HIS A 262 -12.48 14.46 5.84
C HIS A 262 -12.98 15.91 5.86
N ASN A 263 -12.09 16.87 6.10
CA ASN A 263 -12.41 18.28 5.95
C ASN A 263 -12.57 18.73 4.49
N MET A 264 -12.27 17.84 3.54
CA MET A 264 -12.29 18.07 2.09
C MET A 264 -11.61 19.38 1.71
N ARG A 265 -10.38 19.58 2.21
CA ARG A 265 -9.63 20.82 2.02
C ARG A 265 -9.31 21.11 0.53
N PHE A 266 -9.43 20.09 -0.32
CA PHE A 266 -9.32 20.17 -1.77
C PHE A 266 -10.61 20.63 -2.47
N ILE A 267 -11.75 20.74 -1.76
CA ILE A 267 -13.01 21.28 -2.28
C ILE A 267 -13.27 22.67 -1.68
N PRO A 268 -13.63 23.68 -2.49
CA PRO A 268 -13.98 25.01 -1.98
C PRO A 268 -15.09 24.94 -0.91
N LYS A 269 -14.93 25.70 0.19
CA LYS A 269 -15.86 25.68 1.34
C LYS A 269 -17.34 25.87 0.96
N LYS A 270 -17.62 26.68 -0.06
CA LYS A 270 -18.99 26.93 -0.56
C LYS A 270 -19.66 25.70 -1.18
N LEU A 271 -18.86 24.75 -1.67
CA LEU A 271 -19.32 23.50 -2.30
C LEU A 271 -19.26 22.31 -1.33
N ASN A 272 -18.52 22.44 -0.23
CA ASN A 272 -18.40 21.39 0.77
C ASN A 272 -19.62 21.37 1.70
N LYS A 273 -20.54 20.43 1.46
CA LYS A 273 -21.72 20.17 2.31
C LYS A 273 -21.58 18.92 3.18
N THR A 274 -20.40 18.27 3.16
CA THR A 274 -20.25 16.96 3.79
C THR A 274 -20.15 17.05 5.30
N HIS A 275 -20.57 15.96 5.95
CA HIS A 275 -20.48 15.77 7.38
C HIS A 275 -19.65 14.52 7.64
N ASN A 276 -18.32 14.69 7.64
CA ASN A 276 -17.38 13.59 7.87
C ASN A 276 -16.89 13.65 9.32
N CYS A 277 -17.08 12.56 10.06
CA CYS A 277 -16.57 12.44 11.42
C CYS A 277 -15.08 12.12 11.41
N HIS A 278 -14.34 12.78 12.30
CA HIS A 278 -12.91 12.54 12.43
C HIS A 278 -12.67 11.24 13.18
N ILE A 279 -11.59 10.54 12.85
CA ILE A 279 -11.11 9.43 13.66
C ILE A 279 -10.13 10.00 14.70
N PRO A 280 -10.36 9.83 16.01
CA PRO A 280 -9.43 10.30 17.03
C PRO A 280 -8.02 9.77 16.82
N MET A 281 -7.02 10.58 17.19
CA MET A 281 -5.67 10.04 17.35
C MET A 281 -5.62 9.08 18.54
N ILE A 282 -4.57 8.27 18.63
CA ILE A 282 -4.32 7.41 19.79
C ILE A 282 -3.33 8.09 20.74
N ASP A 283 -3.61 8.03 22.04
CA ASP A 283 -2.75 8.54 23.11
C ASP A 283 -1.64 7.55 23.50
N ASP A 284 -0.74 7.95 24.39
CA ASP A 284 0.38 7.13 24.85
C ASP A 284 -0.03 5.92 25.70
N LYS A 285 -1.29 5.84 26.11
CA LYS A 285 -1.90 4.70 26.82
C LYS A 285 -2.65 3.76 25.86
N GLY A 286 -2.75 4.11 24.58
CA GLY A 286 -3.49 3.32 23.59
C GLY A 286 -5.00 3.63 23.55
N GLU A 287 -5.44 4.72 24.18
CA GLU A 287 -6.83 5.18 24.19
C GLU A 287 -7.05 6.31 23.18
N GLN A 288 -8.31 6.69 22.95
CA GLN A 288 -8.63 7.83 22.09
C GLN A 288 -8.12 9.16 22.67
N TYR A 289 -7.37 9.90 21.86
CA TYR A 289 -6.93 11.25 22.17
C TYR A 289 -8.03 12.25 21.82
N LEU A 290 -8.65 12.83 22.85
CA LEU A 290 -9.74 13.81 22.73
C LEU A 290 -9.30 15.23 23.16
N PHE A 291 -7.99 15.46 23.23
CA PHE A 291 -7.39 16.75 23.60
C PHE A 291 -7.69 17.20 25.03
N ASN A 292 -7.93 16.25 25.95
CA ASN A 292 -7.99 16.56 27.38
C ASN A 292 -6.59 16.94 27.89
N GLU A 293 -6.51 17.86 28.87
CA GLU A 293 -5.26 18.48 29.34
C GLU A 293 -4.17 17.47 29.74
N GLU A 294 -4.56 16.33 30.31
CA GLU A 294 -3.63 15.31 30.79
C GLU A 294 -3.19 14.30 29.71
N GLN A 295 -3.84 14.29 28.54
CA GLN A 295 -3.53 13.30 27.50
C GLN A 295 -2.27 13.68 26.72
N LYS A 296 -1.49 12.65 26.38
CA LYS A 296 -0.31 12.78 25.52
C LYS A 296 -0.49 11.92 24.29
N ILE A 297 -0.21 12.47 23.11
CA ILE A 297 -0.31 11.72 21.86
C ILE A 297 0.74 10.61 21.83
N LYS A 298 0.41 9.44 21.24
CA LYS A 298 1.36 8.36 20.97
C LYS A 298 2.62 8.93 20.32
N LYS A 299 3.79 8.56 20.85
CA LYS A 299 5.08 9.02 20.31
C LYS A 299 5.29 8.47 18.89
N PRO A 300 5.81 9.29 17.96
CA PRO A 300 6.22 8.81 16.65
C PRO A 300 7.26 7.69 16.73
N GLU A 301 7.15 6.70 15.85
CA GLU A 301 8.10 5.61 15.71
C GLU A 301 8.90 5.77 14.42
N PHE A 302 10.18 5.39 14.43
CA PHE A 302 10.98 5.37 13.21
C PHE A 302 10.48 4.25 12.30
N TYR A 303 10.16 4.57 11.05
CA TYR A 303 9.73 3.61 10.05
C TYR A 303 10.87 3.32 9.08
N TRP A 304 11.28 2.06 9.02
CA TRP A 304 12.06 1.55 7.91
C TRP A 304 11.64 0.13 7.55
N ASN A 305 11.67 -0.17 6.25
CA ASN A 305 11.42 -1.50 5.73
C ASN A 305 12.16 -1.73 4.40
N ILE A 306 12.67 -2.94 4.19
CA ILE A 306 13.21 -3.44 2.93
C ILE A 306 12.26 -4.51 2.40
N PHE A 307 12.05 -4.52 1.09
CA PHE A 307 11.14 -5.44 0.43
C PHE A 307 11.76 -6.04 -0.83
N SER A 308 11.40 -7.27 -1.16
CA SER A 308 11.48 -7.79 -2.53
C SER A 308 10.09 -7.79 -3.15
N ASN A 309 10.00 -7.38 -4.42
CA ASN A 309 8.75 -7.32 -5.19
C ASN A 309 7.61 -6.64 -4.41
N ALA A 310 7.92 -5.50 -3.80
CA ALA A 310 6.95 -4.73 -3.03
C ALA A 310 5.76 -4.34 -3.90
N ASN A 311 4.57 -4.51 -3.34
CA ASN A 311 3.35 -3.93 -3.89
C ASN A 311 3.32 -2.43 -3.60
N LEU A 312 2.26 -1.77 -4.04
CA LEU A 312 2.15 -0.32 -3.94
C LEU A 312 2.09 0.20 -2.50
N PHE A 313 1.25 -0.41 -1.64
CA PHE A 313 0.98 0.11 -0.29
C PHE A 313 1.02 -0.96 0.80
N TYR A 314 0.07 -1.91 0.77
CA TYR A 314 -0.09 -2.96 1.78
C TYR A 314 0.43 -4.32 1.32
#